data_AF-A0A367I390-F1
#
_entry.id   AF-A0A367I390-F1
#
_cell.length_a   1.000
_cell.length_b   1.000
_cell.length_c   1.000
_cell.angle_alpha   90.00
_cell.angle_beta   90.00
_cell.angle_gamma   90.00
#
_symmetry.space_group_name_H-M   'P 1'
#
loop_
_entity.id
_entity.type
_entity.pdbx_description
1 polymer ?
#
loop_
_entity_poly.entity_id
_entity_poly.type
_entity_poly.pdbx_seq_one_letter_code
_entity_poly.pdbx_strand_id
1 'polypeptide(L)'
;MEPNRLAAIHRHLFIFGLLDIGIFILIMITIGNLGNTLFDGFALGISGLIVLYAIVTAYGFRQKNPNSDQKYSNLLRLLAVFFVTVGVVQGLLSIASNQMILLIQSGLLLLLGRATNRRIKTLRHPMFVQWFSQGSGSSSELSGEEVYASCPNCSSLLAVIPERLSIEDRCPNCEGFLISIQEEE
;
A
#
# COMPACT_ATOMS: atom_id res chain seq x y z
N MET A 1 7.05 -12.50 9.02
CA MET A 1 6.29 -12.51 7.74
C MET A 1 7.30 -12.27 6.64
N GLU A 2 7.41 -13.12 5.63
CA GLU A 2 8.48 -13.02 4.62
C GLU A 2 8.40 -11.72 3.79
N PRO A 3 9.54 -11.08 3.45
CA PRO A 3 9.59 -9.82 2.71
C PRO A 3 8.92 -9.92 1.32
N ASN A 4 8.99 -11.09 0.70
CA ASN A 4 8.35 -11.38 -0.59
C ASN A 4 6.81 -11.26 -0.52
N ARG A 5 6.20 -11.60 0.62
CA ARG A 5 4.75 -11.47 0.82
C ARG A 5 4.32 -10.01 0.95
N LEU A 6 5.12 -9.17 1.60
CA LEU A 6 4.83 -7.75 1.76
C LEU A 6 4.96 -6.97 0.44
N ALA A 7 5.92 -7.33 -0.40
CA ALA A 7 6.05 -6.81 -1.76
C ALA A 7 4.83 -7.15 -2.64
N ALA A 8 4.35 -8.41 -2.56
CA ALA A 8 3.13 -8.81 -3.25
C ALA A 8 1.91 -8.02 -2.76
N ILE A 9 1.78 -7.83 -1.44
CA ILE A 9 0.70 -7.02 -0.84
C ILE A 9 0.76 -5.57 -1.33
N HIS A 10 1.94 -4.95 -1.39
CA HIS A 10 2.13 -3.59 -1.94
C HIS A 10 1.65 -3.48 -3.39
N ARG A 11 2.06 -4.42 -4.25
CA ARG A 11 1.61 -4.46 -5.66
C ARG A 11 0.09 -4.57 -5.77
N HIS A 12 -0.53 -5.45 -4.98
CA HIS A 12 -1.98 -5.58 -4.96
C HIS A 12 -2.67 -4.30 -4.48
N LEU A 13 -2.20 -3.70 -3.38
CA LEU A 13 -2.73 -2.45 -2.84
C LEU A 13 -2.67 -1.32 -3.87
N PHE A 14 -1.56 -1.20 -4.59
CA PHE A 14 -1.38 -0.21 -5.65
C PHE A 14 -2.40 -0.38 -6.79
N ILE A 15 -2.54 -1.61 -7.32
CA ILE A 15 -3.49 -1.91 -8.40
C ILE A 15 -4.93 -1.60 -7.97
N PHE A 16 -5.31 -2.01 -6.75
CA PHE A 16 -6.65 -1.73 -6.24
C PHE A 16 -6.90 -0.24 -6.03
N GLY A 17 -5.91 0.54 -5.57
CA GLY A 17 -6.09 1.98 -5.45
C GLY A 17 -6.19 2.69 -6.81
N LEU A 18 -5.50 2.19 -7.85
CA LEU A 18 -5.73 2.68 -9.22
C LEU A 18 -7.15 2.41 -9.71
N LEU A 19 -7.71 1.24 -9.38
CA LEU A 19 -9.11 0.93 -9.67
C LEU A 19 -10.06 1.89 -8.95
N ASP A 20 -9.82 2.16 -7.66
CA ASP A 20 -10.63 3.11 -6.88
C ASP A 20 -10.56 4.52 -7.52
N ILE A 21 -9.39 4.99 -7.95
CA ILE A 21 -9.24 6.28 -8.66
C ILE A 21 -10.01 6.27 -10.00
N GLY A 22 -9.93 5.18 -10.77
CA GLY A 22 -10.67 5.03 -12.03
C GLY A 22 -12.19 5.08 -11.82
N ILE A 23 -12.70 4.41 -10.79
CA ILE A 23 -14.13 4.42 -10.43
C ILE A 23 -14.56 5.82 -10.01
N PHE A 24 -13.74 6.53 -9.23
CA PHE A 24 -14.01 7.92 -8.86
C PHE A 24 -14.15 8.82 -10.10
N ILE A 25 -13.23 8.72 -11.07
CA ILE A 25 -13.28 9.48 -12.32
C ILE A 25 -14.57 9.18 -13.10
N LEU A 26 -14.93 7.90 -13.24
CA LEU A 26 -16.16 7.48 -13.94
C LEU A 26 -17.43 8.07 -13.29
N ILE A 27 -17.50 8.08 -11.95
CA ILE A 27 -18.61 8.70 -11.23
C ILE A 27 -18.66 10.20 -11.51
N MET A 28 -17.53 10.90 -11.46
CA MET A 28 -17.50 12.35 -11.70
C MET A 28 -17.86 12.72 -13.13
N ILE A 29 -17.44 11.93 -14.14
CA ILE A 29 -17.89 12.09 -15.53
C ILE A 29 -19.41 11.92 -15.63
N THR A 30 -19.96 10.92 -14.95
CA THR A 30 -21.40 10.66 -14.95
C THR A 30 -22.16 11.84 -14.35
N ILE A 31 -21.67 12.38 -13.23
CA ILE A 31 -22.27 13.54 -12.55
C ILE A 31 -22.22 14.80 -13.42
N GLY A 32 -21.08 15.07 -14.08
CA GLY A 32 -20.91 16.25 -14.93
C GLY A 32 -21.79 16.27 -16.19
N ASN A 33 -22.43 15.15 -16.54
CA ASN A 33 -23.36 15.07 -17.67
C ASN A 33 -24.83 15.36 -17.27
N LEU A 34 -25.12 15.68 -16.00
CA LEU A 34 -26.50 16.02 -15.56
C LEU A 34 -26.94 17.44 -15.96
N GLY A 35 -26.06 18.26 -16.55
CA GLY A 35 -26.45 19.44 -17.33
C GLY A 35 -26.63 20.74 -16.52
N ASN A 36 -26.02 20.84 -15.33
CA ASN A 36 -26.15 22.01 -14.46
C ASN A 36 -24.83 22.80 -14.43
N THR A 37 -24.67 23.72 -15.37
CA THR A 37 -23.37 24.30 -15.79
C THR A 37 -22.51 24.91 -14.68
N LEU A 38 -23.11 25.59 -13.70
CA LEU A 38 -22.37 26.20 -12.59
C LEU A 38 -21.90 25.15 -11.56
N PHE A 39 -22.79 24.23 -11.19
CA PHE A 39 -22.46 23.18 -10.21
C PHE A 39 -21.44 22.19 -10.80
N ASP A 40 -21.61 21.86 -12.08
CA ASP A 40 -20.71 20.97 -12.81
C ASP A 40 -19.30 21.56 -12.92
N GLY A 41 -19.17 22.88 -13.13
CA GLY A 41 -17.87 23.55 -13.16
C GLY A 41 -17.08 23.42 -11.85
N PHE A 42 -17.73 23.67 -10.70
CA PHE A 42 -17.09 23.50 -9.40
C PHE A 42 -16.80 22.03 -9.07
N ALA A 43 -17.74 21.14 -9.37
CA ALA A 43 -17.56 19.70 -9.15
C ALA A 43 -16.38 19.16 -9.97
N LEU A 44 -16.26 19.55 -11.24
CA LEU A 44 -15.15 19.16 -12.11
C LEU A 44 -13.82 19.74 -11.61
N GLY A 45 -13.79 21.01 -11.21
CA GLY A 45 -12.59 21.65 -10.65
C GLY A 45 -12.06 20.94 -9.40
N ILE A 46 -12.95 20.67 -8.42
CA ILE A 46 -12.59 19.95 -7.19
C ILE A 46 -12.16 18.52 -7.52
N SER A 47 -12.86 17.84 -8.45
CA SER A 47 -12.48 16.49 -8.88
C SER A 47 -11.09 16.46 -9.49
N GLY A 48 -10.76 17.46 -10.32
CA GLY A 48 -9.45 17.58 -10.95
C GLY A 48 -8.33 17.70 -9.92
N LEU A 49 -8.54 18.51 -8.88
CA LEU A 49 -7.58 18.63 -7.77
C LEU A 49 -7.40 17.31 -7.00
N ILE A 50 -8.50 16.58 -6.75
CA ILE A 50 -8.45 15.27 -6.09
C ILE A 50 -7.69 14.26 -6.97
N VAL A 51 -7.92 14.26 -8.28
CA VAL A 51 -7.23 13.37 -9.23
C VAL A 51 -5.74 13.71 -9.32
N LEU A 52 -5.38 14.99 -9.36
CA LEU A 52 -3.97 15.41 -9.32
C LEU A 52 -3.29 14.95 -8.03
N TYR A 53 -3.95 15.15 -6.89
CA TYR A 53 -3.46 14.66 -5.59
C TYR A 53 -3.32 13.13 -5.59
N ALA A 54 -4.27 12.41 -6.20
CA ALA A 54 -4.24 10.96 -6.32
C ALA A 54 -3.05 10.47 -7.16
N ILE A 55 -2.75 11.14 -8.28
CA ILE A 55 -1.62 10.80 -9.15
C ILE A 55 -0.29 11.00 -8.41
N VAL A 56 -0.11 12.16 -7.75
CA VAL A 56 1.13 12.47 -7.00
C VAL A 56 1.37 11.46 -5.89
N THR A 57 0.33 11.13 -5.12
CA THR A 57 0.44 10.16 -4.02
C THR A 57 0.60 8.72 -4.50
N ALA A 58 -0.04 8.33 -5.62
CA ALA A 58 0.16 7.02 -6.23
C ALA A 58 1.59 6.85 -6.77
N TYR A 59 2.14 7.89 -7.39
CA TYR A 59 3.53 7.90 -7.84
C TYR A 59 4.51 7.78 -6.67
N GLY A 60 4.31 8.57 -5.61
CA GLY A 60 5.12 8.46 -4.39
C GLY A 60 5.01 7.10 -3.71
N PHE A 61 3.82 6.48 -3.73
CA PHE A 61 3.60 5.15 -3.15
C PHE A 61 4.32 4.06 -3.95
N ARG A 62 4.37 4.19 -5.28
CA ARG A 62 5.10 3.30 -6.18
C ARG A 62 6.63 3.40 -5.96
N GLN A 63 7.13 4.61 -5.72
CA GLN A 63 8.56 4.85 -5.48
C GLN A 63 9.02 4.54 -4.05
N LYS A 64 8.10 4.17 -3.15
CA LYS A 64 8.38 4.01 -1.71
C LYS A 64 9.01 5.26 -1.09
N ASN A 65 8.55 6.45 -1.48
CA ASN A 65 9.03 7.70 -0.87
C ASN A 65 8.64 7.76 0.62
N PRO A 66 9.48 8.38 1.48
CA PRO A 66 9.19 8.53 2.90
C PRO A 66 7.89 9.32 3.09
N ASN A 67 7.07 8.88 4.06
CA ASN A 67 5.74 9.42 4.37
C ASN A 67 4.67 9.26 3.26
N SER A 68 4.97 8.53 2.18
CA SER A 68 4.00 8.36 1.08
C SER A 68 2.91 7.33 1.40
N ASP A 69 3.16 6.38 2.28
CA ASP A 69 2.19 5.41 2.81
C ASP A 69 1.04 6.10 3.55
N GLN A 70 1.36 7.07 4.42
CA GLN A 70 0.36 7.83 5.16
C GLN A 70 -0.48 8.71 4.24
N LYS A 71 0.15 9.39 3.27
CA LYS A 71 -0.55 10.21 2.26
C LYS A 71 -1.48 9.35 1.41
N TYR A 72 -1.01 8.19 0.95
CA TYR A 72 -1.80 7.26 0.16
C TYR A 72 -2.97 6.66 0.96
N SER A 73 -2.73 6.29 2.23
CA SER A 73 -3.79 5.83 3.14
C SER A 73 -4.89 6.88 3.34
N ASN A 74 -4.53 8.15 3.43
CA ASN A 74 -5.49 9.26 3.55
C ASN A 74 -6.27 9.50 2.26
N LEU A 75 -5.64 9.39 1.09
CA LEU A 75 -6.35 9.39 -0.20
C LEU A 75 -7.39 8.27 -0.26
N LEU A 76 -7.01 7.03 0.04
CA LEU A 76 -7.93 5.90 0.01
C LEU A 76 -9.08 6.09 1.00
N ARG A 77 -8.82 6.72 2.16
CA ARG A 77 -9.88 7.06 3.12
C ARG A 77 -10.86 8.07 2.54
N LEU A 78 -10.36 9.12 1.87
CA LEU A 78 -11.21 10.12 1.21
C LEU A 78 -12.09 9.47 0.14
N LEU A 79 -11.52 8.61 -0.71
CA LEU A 79 -12.26 7.86 -1.72
C LEU A 79 -13.30 6.92 -1.10
N ALA A 80 -12.95 6.22 -0.02
CA ALA A 80 -13.89 5.32 0.68
C ALA A 80 -15.09 6.08 1.25
N VAL A 81 -14.86 7.26 1.86
CA VAL A 81 -15.94 8.13 2.34
C VAL A 81 -16.81 8.58 1.17
N PHE A 82 -16.21 9.02 0.06
CA PHE A 82 -16.93 9.43 -1.13
C PHE A 82 -17.84 8.31 -1.68
N PHE A 83 -17.32 7.09 -1.84
CA PHE A 83 -18.12 5.96 -2.32
C PHE A 83 -19.28 5.62 -1.38
N VAL A 84 -19.05 5.68 -0.06
CA VAL A 84 -20.13 5.47 0.91
C VAL A 84 -21.18 6.58 0.80
N THR A 85 -20.78 7.85 0.70
CA THR A 85 -21.73 8.96 0.59
C THR A 85 -22.56 8.87 -0.70
N VAL A 86 -21.92 8.60 -1.84
CA VAL A 86 -22.63 8.45 -3.12
C VAL A 86 -23.53 7.21 -3.08
N GLY A 87 -23.06 6.10 -2.52
CA GLY A 87 -23.86 4.88 -2.35
C GLY A 87 -25.10 5.11 -1.49
N VAL A 88 -24.98 5.78 -0.34
CA VAL A 88 -26.13 6.12 0.52
C VAL A 88 -27.13 7.01 -0.22
N VAL A 89 -26.66 8.06 -0.90
CA VAL A 89 -27.54 8.97 -1.65
C VAL A 89 -28.27 8.23 -2.77
N GLN A 90 -27.57 7.41 -3.55
CA GLN A 90 -28.18 6.59 -4.59
C GLN A 90 -29.19 5.59 -4.01
N GLY A 91 -28.90 4.98 -2.87
CA GLY A 91 -29.82 4.07 -2.20
C GLY A 91 -31.12 4.75 -1.78
N LEU A 92 -31.03 5.96 -1.21
CA LEU A 92 -32.22 6.75 -0.84
C LEU A 92 -33.03 7.16 -2.08
N LEU A 93 -32.36 7.68 -3.11
CA LEU A 93 -33.01 8.06 -4.36
C LEU A 93 -33.71 6.87 -5.03
N SER A 94 -33.09 5.71 -4.95
CA SER A 94 -33.61 4.49 -5.55
C SER A 94 -34.90 3.99 -4.92
N ILE A 95 -35.08 4.20 -3.60
CA ILE A 95 -36.33 3.89 -2.90
C ILE A 95 -37.43 4.85 -3.35
N ALA A 96 -37.09 6.14 -3.53
CA ALA A 96 -38.04 7.16 -3.98
C ALA A 96 -38.45 6.99 -5.46
N SER A 97 -37.51 6.62 -6.34
CA SER A 97 -37.74 6.49 -7.79
C SER A 97 -38.12 5.07 -8.23
N ASN A 98 -38.10 4.10 -7.30
CA ASN A 98 -38.33 2.67 -7.55
C ASN A 98 -37.45 2.07 -8.67
N GLN A 99 -36.23 2.59 -8.82
CA GLN A 99 -35.29 2.18 -9.88
C GLN A 99 -34.30 1.12 -9.38
N MET A 100 -34.53 -0.15 -9.72
CA MET A 100 -33.68 -1.26 -9.28
C MET A 100 -32.18 -1.12 -9.61
N ILE A 101 -31.85 -0.43 -10.71
CA ILE A 101 -30.45 -0.21 -11.13
C ILE A 101 -29.70 0.63 -10.09
N LEU A 102 -30.34 1.68 -9.54
CA LEU A 102 -29.74 2.54 -8.52
C LEU A 102 -29.55 1.80 -7.19
N LEU A 103 -30.46 0.87 -6.83
CA LEU A 103 -30.30 0.01 -5.65
C LEU A 103 -29.04 -0.86 -5.77
N ILE A 104 -28.84 -1.49 -6.93
CA ILE A 104 -27.68 -2.35 -7.17
C ILE A 104 -26.39 -1.53 -7.13
N GLN A 105 -26.38 -0.36 -7.79
CA GLN A 105 -25.22 0.53 -7.80
C GLN A 105 -24.87 1.03 -6.40
N SER A 106 -25.88 1.42 -5.62
CA SER A 106 -25.74 1.77 -4.20
C SER A 106 -25.07 0.66 -3.40
N GLY A 107 -25.59 -0.57 -3.50
CA GLY A 107 -25.01 -1.73 -2.82
C GLY A 107 -23.55 -1.97 -3.19
N LEU A 108 -23.22 -1.87 -4.48
CA LEU A 108 -21.85 -2.05 -4.97
C LEU A 108 -20.90 -0.97 -4.42
N LEU A 109 -21.31 0.29 -4.37
CA LEU A 109 -20.51 1.39 -3.84
C LEU A 109 -20.28 1.27 -2.32
N LEU A 110 -21.29 0.84 -1.57
CA LEU A 110 -21.16 0.58 -0.14
C LEU A 110 -20.18 -0.57 0.14
N LEU A 111 -20.26 -1.65 -0.64
CA LEU A 111 -19.33 -2.77 -0.57
C LEU A 111 -17.91 -2.34 -0.93
N LEU A 112 -17.75 -1.53 -1.99
CA LEU A 112 -16.47 -0.97 -2.40
C LEU A 112 -15.86 -0.11 -1.28
N GLY A 113 -16.61 0.83 -0.73
CA GLY A 113 -16.14 1.67 0.39
C GLY A 113 -15.73 0.83 1.62
N ARG A 114 -16.48 -0.23 1.93
CA ARG A 114 -16.14 -1.17 3.01
C ARG A 114 -14.88 -1.98 2.69
N ALA A 115 -14.70 -2.41 1.44
CA ALA A 115 -13.51 -3.12 0.98
C ALA A 115 -12.27 -2.21 1.03
N THR A 116 -12.37 -0.96 0.56
CA THR A 116 -11.30 0.04 0.65
C THR A 116 -10.91 0.31 2.11
N ASN A 117 -11.88 0.41 3.03
CA ASN A 117 -11.60 0.53 4.46
C ASN A 117 -10.83 -0.66 5.05
N ARG A 118 -11.07 -1.89 4.59
CA ARG A 118 -10.26 -3.05 4.99
C ARG A 118 -8.82 -2.91 4.48
N ARG A 119 -8.63 -2.47 3.23
CA ARG A 119 -7.29 -2.23 2.66
C ARG A 119 -6.51 -1.15 3.42
N ILE A 120 -7.18 -0.09 3.87
CA ILE A 120 -6.57 0.97 4.69
C ILE A 120 -6.02 0.42 6.01
N LYS A 121 -6.73 -0.52 6.65
CA LYS A 121 -6.23 -1.16 7.88
C LYS A 121 -4.94 -1.93 7.63
N THR A 122 -4.81 -2.60 6.49
CA THR A 122 -3.58 -3.29 6.08
C THR A 122 -2.44 -2.30 5.85
N LEU A 123 -2.69 -1.18 5.16
CA LEU A 123 -1.70 -0.13 4.92
C LEU A 123 -1.17 0.51 6.21
N ARG A 124 -2.03 0.67 7.23
CA ARG A 124 -1.67 1.25 8.52
C ARG A 124 -1.10 0.24 9.52
N HIS A 125 -0.98 -1.03 9.13
CA HIS A 125 -0.44 -2.04 10.01
C HIS A 125 1.04 -1.75 10.28
N PRO A 126 1.52 -1.79 11.53
CA PRO A 126 2.90 -1.39 11.88
C PRO A 126 3.96 -2.18 11.10
N MET A 127 3.75 -3.49 10.89
CA MET A 127 4.65 -4.30 10.06
C MET A 127 4.76 -3.81 8.60
N PHE A 128 3.65 -3.34 8.00
CA PHE A 128 3.67 -2.83 6.63
C PHE A 128 4.37 -1.48 6.57
N VAL A 129 4.06 -0.58 7.52
CA VAL A 129 4.68 0.75 7.62
C VAL A 129 6.21 0.61 7.78
N GLN A 130 6.66 -0.28 8.66
CA GLN A 130 8.08 -0.53 8.87
C GLN A 130 8.77 -1.09 7.62
N TRP A 131 8.17 -2.05 6.92
CA TRP A 131 8.71 -2.55 5.64
C TRP A 131 8.71 -1.49 4.54
N PHE A 132 7.70 -0.61 4.52
CA PHE A 132 7.60 0.46 3.53
C PHE A 132 8.65 1.55 3.79
N SER A 133 8.88 1.92 5.05
CA SER A 133 9.84 2.96 5.45
C SER A 133 11.30 2.60 5.19
N GLN A 134 11.62 1.31 5.08
CA GLN A 134 12.97 0.87 4.73
C GLN A 134 13.33 1.22 3.26
N GLY A 135 12.36 1.58 2.41
CA GLY A 135 12.61 2.05 1.05
C GLY A 135 12.70 0.93 0.01
N SER A 136 13.04 1.28 -1.24
CA SER A 136 13.21 0.31 -2.33
C SER A 136 14.57 -0.38 -2.34
N GLY A 137 15.54 0.13 -1.55
CA GLY A 137 16.90 -0.41 -1.43
C GLY A 137 17.15 -1.21 -0.15
N SER A 138 16.08 -1.61 0.56
CA SER A 138 16.16 -2.41 1.79
C SER A 138 15.58 -3.81 1.64
N SER A 139 15.47 -4.29 0.40
CA SER A 139 15.64 -5.72 0.22
C SER A 139 16.85 -6.12 1.05
N SER A 140 16.80 -7.29 1.65
CA SER A 140 18.00 -8.04 2.05
C SER A 140 18.79 -8.42 0.77
N GLU A 141 19.00 -7.44 -0.11
CA GLU A 141 20.04 -7.40 -1.10
C GLU A 141 21.30 -7.26 -0.26
N LEU A 142 21.93 -8.40 -0.09
CA LEU A 142 23.32 -8.50 0.25
C LEU A 142 24.06 -7.34 -0.44
N SER A 143 24.62 -6.43 0.35
CA SER A 143 25.46 -5.36 -0.18
C SER A 143 26.66 -6.01 -0.85
N GLY A 144 26.69 -6.11 -2.19
CA GLY A 144 27.81 -6.54 -3.04
C GLY A 144 28.58 -7.79 -2.60
N GLU A 145 29.41 -7.64 -1.58
CA GLU A 145 30.29 -8.62 -0.94
C GLU A 145 29.62 -9.42 0.19
N GLU A 146 28.38 -9.09 0.56
CA GLU A 146 27.64 -9.85 1.57
C GLU A 146 27.20 -11.22 1.01
N VAL A 147 27.30 -12.27 1.82
CA VAL A 147 26.78 -13.61 1.55
C VAL A 147 25.93 -14.08 2.72
N TYR A 148 24.95 -14.95 2.44
CA TYR A 148 24.21 -15.62 3.51
C TYR A 148 25.05 -16.76 4.08
N ALA A 149 25.27 -16.73 5.40
CA ALA A 149 25.93 -17.79 6.14
C ALA A 149 25.04 -18.28 7.29
N SER A 150 25.17 -19.55 7.63
CA SER A 150 24.53 -20.13 8.81
C SER A 150 25.50 -20.10 9.98
N CYS A 151 25.06 -19.66 11.16
CA CYS A 151 25.89 -19.74 12.36
C CYS A 151 26.16 -21.21 12.72
N PRO A 152 27.42 -21.60 12.96
CA PRO A 152 27.76 -22.99 13.30
C PRO A 152 27.20 -23.42 14.66
N ASN A 153 26.94 -22.48 15.58
CA ASN A 153 26.53 -22.78 16.95
C ASN A 153 25.00 -22.84 17.15
N CYS A 154 24.22 -22.09 16.38
CA CYS A 154 22.76 -22.02 16.57
C CYS A 154 21.95 -22.14 15.27
N SER A 155 22.61 -22.32 14.12
CA SER A 155 21.97 -22.41 12.81
C SER A 155 21.11 -21.20 12.42
N SER A 156 21.31 -20.04 13.08
CA SER A 156 20.69 -18.79 12.68
C SER A 156 21.25 -18.36 11.32
N LEU A 157 20.39 -17.88 10.43
CA LEU A 157 20.78 -17.32 9.12
C LEU A 157 21.27 -15.88 9.31
N LEU A 158 22.46 -15.55 8.82
CA LEU A 158 23.07 -14.22 8.88
C LEU A 158 23.49 -13.76 7.48
N ALA A 159 23.50 -12.45 7.27
CA ALA A 159 24.22 -11.82 6.15
C ALA A 159 25.59 -11.37 6.67
N VAL A 160 26.66 -11.83 6.04
CA VAL A 160 28.04 -11.58 6.45
C VAL A 160 28.91 -11.17 5.27
N ILE A 161 29.92 -10.34 5.48
CA ILE A 161 30.94 -10.01 4.46
C ILE A 161 32.19 -10.85 4.80
N PRO A 162 32.53 -11.90 4.04
CA PRO A 162 33.63 -12.81 4.39
C PRO A 162 34.97 -12.10 4.57
N GLU A 163 35.24 -11.07 3.75
CA GLU A 163 36.49 -10.30 3.81
C GLU A 163 36.62 -9.42 5.05
N ARG A 164 35.52 -9.16 5.78
CA ARG A 164 35.51 -8.35 7.00
C ARG A 164 35.31 -9.15 8.27
N LEU A 165 35.22 -10.48 8.16
CA LEU A 165 35.06 -11.34 9.32
C LEU A 165 36.37 -11.49 10.08
N SER A 166 36.32 -11.26 11.38
CA SER A 166 37.44 -11.46 12.30
C SER A 166 37.19 -12.67 13.22
N ILE A 167 38.27 -13.23 13.79
CA ILE A 167 38.19 -14.32 14.78
C ILE A 167 37.38 -13.92 16.02
N GLU A 168 37.28 -12.62 16.30
CA GLU A 168 36.58 -12.07 17.46
C GLU A 168 35.07 -11.90 17.24
N ASP A 169 34.60 -12.04 16.00
CA ASP A 169 33.20 -11.78 15.65
C ASP A 169 32.27 -12.84 16.26
N ARG A 170 31.19 -12.34 16.88
CA ARG A 170 30.20 -13.15 17.60
C ARG A 170 28.84 -13.08 16.95
N CYS A 171 28.12 -14.19 17.01
CA CYS A 171 26.73 -14.26 16.58
C CYS A 171 25.85 -13.38 17.49
N PRO A 172 25.03 -12.46 16.96
CA PRO A 172 24.12 -11.65 17.77
C PRO A 172 22.99 -12.44 18.43
N ASN A 173 22.74 -13.68 17.97
CA ASN A 173 21.66 -14.52 18.51
C ASN A 173 22.11 -15.47 19.62
N CYS A 174 23.36 -15.93 19.60
CA CYS A 174 23.87 -16.91 20.57
C CYS A 174 25.25 -16.58 21.16
N GLU A 175 25.83 -15.44 20.80
CA GLU A 175 27.15 -14.96 21.22
C GLU A 175 28.34 -15.90 20.94
N GLY A 176 28.10 -16.98 20.17
CA GLY A 176 29.13 -17.92 19.73
C GLY A 176 29.99 -17.36 18.59
N PHE A 177 31.22 -17.86 18.48
CA PHE A 177 32.19 -17.39 17.48
C PHE A 177 31.78 -17.69 16.05
N LEU A 178 31.98 -16.68 15.19
CA LEU A 178 31.89 -16.71 13.72
C LEU A 178 32.77 -17.78 13.07
N ILE A 179 34.02 -17.82 13.54
CA ILE A 179 35.14 -18.52 12.93
C ILE A 179 35.69 -19.50 13.96
N SER A 180 35.85 -20.76 13.57
CA SER A 180 36.60 -21.76 14.33
C SER A 180 37.95 -21.98 13.67
N ILE A 181 39.04 -21.81 14.42
CA ILE A 181 40.38 -22.18 13.97
C ILE A 181 40.45 -23.71 14.09
N GLN A 182 40.31 -24.42 12.98
CA GLN A 182 40.72 -25.82 12.88
C GLN A 182 42.13 -25.83 12.28
N GLU A 183 43.13 -26.16 13.09
CA GLU A 183 44.44 -26.58 12.58
C GLU A 183 44.26 -27.92 11.87
N GLU A 184 44.44 -27.95 10.55
CA GLU A 184 44.63 -29.20 9.81
C GLU A 184 46.02 -29.75 10.19
N GLU A 185 46.04 -30.78 11.04
CA GLU A 185 47.18 -31.71 11.19
C GLU A 185 47.28 -32.66 9.98
#